data_AF-A0A2N1QKZ8-F1
#
_entry.id   AF-A0A2N1QKZ8-F1
#
_cell.length_a   1.000
_cell.length_b   1.000
_cell.length_c   1.000
_cell.angle_alpha   90.00
_cell.angle_beta   90.00
_cell.angle_gamma   90.00
#
_symmetry.space_group_name_H-M   'P 1'
#
loop_
_entity.id
_entity.type
_entity.pdbx_description
1 polymer ?
#
loop_
_entity_poly.entity_id
_entity_poly.type
_entity_poly.pdbx_seq_one_letter_code
_entity_poly.pdbx_strand_id
1 'polypeptide(L)'
;AQGKLLARRGAIVDLQRNLLEAIQGVRVDAKTTMTDFMANDTVRTEVQGLIKGIEISDASWDGEIYTVTGRVKLEKVRTAVLPGLPKVPGQKPVPPTPPAGKISASGMLIDATHLPLIPAMIFRVVDENGKEVYGIDFADAERFLASGLCDYHTNLTFAKGAPRIASSPIVAKAVRTIAPQNVDIVISNADAAKVRGSSYDFRIPCRVTVVKR
;
A
#
# COMPACT_ATOMS: atom_id res chain seq x y z
N ALA A 1 -20.27 37.57 6.79
CA ALA A 1 -18.83 37.27 7.00
C ALA A 1 -18.58 36.21 8.07
N GLN A 2 -19.16 36.36 9.27
CA GLN A 2 -18.98 35.41 10.39
C GLN A 2 -19.49 34.00 10.10
N GLY A 3 -20.67 33.87 9.46
CA GLY A 3 -21.23 32.55 9.08
C GLY A 3 -20.33 31.74 8.15
N LYS A 4 -19.75 32.37 7.12
CA LYS A 4 -18.81 31.72 6.19
C LYS A 4 -17.54 31.19 6.89
N LEU A 5 -17.01 31.94 7.86
CA LEU A 5 -15.83 31.51 8.63
C LEU A 5 -16.14 30.33 9.55
N LEU A 6 -17.32 30.32 10.17
CA LEU A 6 -17.79 29.19 10.98
C LEU A 6 -18.05 27.96 10.11
N ALA A 7 -18.72 28.12 8.96
CA ALA A 7 -18.97 27.04 8.02
C ALA A 7 -17.67 26.40 7.51
N ARG A 8 -16.66 27.23 7.17
CA ARG A 8 -15.33 26.74 6.80
C ARG A 8 -14.69 25.88 7.90
N ARG A 9 -14.75 26.34 9.16
CA ARG A 9 -14.19 25.59 10.29
C ARG A 9 -14.90 24.26 10.49
N GLY A 10 -16.24 24.26 10.41
CA GLY A 10 -17.04 23.04 10.46
C GLY A 10 -16.65 22.04 9.38
N ALA A 11 -16.55 22.50 8.13
CA ALA A 11 -16.16 21.66 7.00
C ALA A 11 -14.76 21.04 7.15
N ILE A 12 -13.80 21.79 7.69
CA ILE A 12 -12.45 21.27 7.96
C ILE A 12 -12.47 20.19 9.04
N VAL A 13 -13.22 20.39 10.13
CA VAL A 13 -13.34 19.39 11.20
C VAL A 13 -14.02 18.12 10.68
N ASP A 14 -15.03 18.26 9.82
CA ASP A 14 -15.69 17.11 9.20
C ASP A 14 -14.75 16.34 8.26
N LEU A 15 -13.99 17.04 7.42
CA LEU A 15 -12.94 16.45 6.59
C LEU A 15 -11.92 15.67 7.44
N GLN A 16 -11.45 16.26 8.54
CA GLN A 16 -10.49 15.60 9.44
C GLN A 16 -11.09 14.32 10.05
N ARG A 17 -12.36 14.35 10.45
CA ARG A 17 -13.08 13.17 10.96
C ARG A 17 -13.18 12.08 9.91
N ASN A 18 -13.68 12.41 8.72
CA ASN A 18 -13.86 11.45 7.62
C ASN A 18 -12.52 10.80 7.22
N LEU A 19 -11.43 11.57 7.19
CA LEU A 19 -10.10 11.04 6.91
C LEU A 19 -9.56 10.14 8.02
N LEU A 20 -9.80 10.49 9.29
CA LEU A 20 -9.40 9.65 10.41
C LEU A 20 -10.13 8.31 10.37
N GLU A 21 -11.44 8.31 10.13
CA GLU A 21 -12.25 7.09 9.98
C GLU A 21 -11.77 6.24 8.80
N ALA A 22 -11.47 6.87 7.66
CA ALA A 22 -10.91 6.18 6.50
C ALA A 22 -9.55 5.53 6.81
N ILE A 23 -8.66 6.24 7.52
CA ILE A 23 -7.35 5.72 7.93
C ILE A 23 -7.50 4.57 8.94
N GLN A 24 -8.41 4.69 9.91
CA GLN A 24 -8.68 3.65 10.92
C GLN A 24 -9.16 2.33 10.30
N GLY A 25 -9.90 2.40 9.19
CA GLY A 25 -10.34 1.22 8.44
C GLY A 25 -9.24 0.50 7.66
N VAL A 26 -8.05 1.10 7.51
CA VAL A 26 -6.94 0.49 6.75
C VAL A 26 -6.39 -0.73 7.49
N ARG A 27 -6.21 -1.84 6.78
CA ARG A 27 -5.46 -3.00 7.28
C ARG A 27 -3.96 -2.70 7.26
N VAL A 28 -3.30 -2.94 8.39
CA VAL A 28 -1.85 -2.82 8.47
C VAL A 28 -1.23 -4.12 7.96
N ASP A 29 -1.70 -5.25 8.47
CA ASP A 29 -1.32 -6.59 8.02
C ASP A 29 -2.50 -7.58 8.11
N ALA A 30 -2.22 -8.87 7.94
CA ALA A 30 -3.22 -9.93 8.03
C ALA A 30 -3.86 -10.09 9.42
N LYS A 31 -3.27 -9.53 10.48
CA LYS A 31 -3.74 -9.69 11.86
C LYS A 31 -4.29 -8.39 12.46
N THR A 32 -3.85 -7.24 11.96
CA THR A 32 -4.06 -5.95 12.60
C THR A 32 -4.62 -4.90 11.65
N THR A 33 -5.45 -4.02 12.20
CA THR A 33 -5.96 -2.80 11.58
C THR A 33 -5.20 -1.59 12.07
N MET A 34 -5.38 -0.45 11.42
CA MET A 34 -4.85 0.83 11.89
C MET A 34 -5.39 1.18 13.28
N THR A 35 -6.65 0.86 13.57
CA THR A 35 -7.22 1.03 14.91
C THR A 35 -6.44 0.25 15.97
N ASP A 36 -6.08 -1.00 15.70
CA ASP A 36 -5.26 -1.81 16.62
C ASP A 36 -3.87 -1.19 16.81
N PHE A 37 -3.29 -0.68 15.73
CA PHE A 37 -1.99 0.00 15.75
C PHE A 37 -2.01 1.30 16.56
N MET A 38 -3.11 2.05 16.50
CA MET A 38 -3.32 3.28 17.27
C MET A 38 -3.57 3.04 18.77
N ALA A 39 -3.57 1.78 19.23
CA ALA A 39 -3.43 1.49 20.67
C ALA A 39 -2.04 1.92 21.19
N ASN A 40 -1.03 1.96 20.33
CA ASN A 40 0.27 2.55 20.65
C ASN A 40 0.19 4.08 20.64
N ASP A 41 0.60 4.72 21.73
CA ASP A 41 0.51 6.18 21.91
C ASP A 41 1.31 6.97 20.87
N THR A 42 2.48 6.47 20.46
CA THR A 42 3.31 7.09 19.42
C THR A 42 2.58 7.06 18.09
N VAL A 43 2.10 5.88 17.67
CA VAL A 43 1.36 5.72 16.40
C VAL A 43 0.10 6.57 16.41
N ARG A 44 -0.65 6.58 17.52
CA ARG A 44 -1.85 7.41 17.68
C ARG A 44 -1.53 8.88 17.52
N THR A 45 -0.47 9.35 18.17
CA THR A 45 -0.06 10.76 18.15
C THR A 45 0.37 11.18 16.74
N GLU A 46 1.16 10.37 16.06
CA GLU A 46 1.60 10.63 14.68
C GLU A 46 0.42 10.67 13.69
N VAL A 47 -0.49 9.69 13.76
CA VAL A 47 -1.69 9.67 12.90
C VAL A 47 -2.60 10.87 13.19
N GLN A 48 -2.83 11.21 14.45
CA GLN A 48 -3.63 12.39 14.80
C GLN A 48 -2.95 13.70 14.35
N GLY A 49 -1.63 13.81 14.49
CA GLY A 49 -0.86 14.94 13.99
C GLY A 49 -1.00 15.10 12.47
N LEU A 50 -0.92 13.99 11.74
CA LEU A 50 -1.13 13.96 10.29
C LEU A 50 -2.52 14.44 9.88
N ILE A 51 -3.57 13.99 10.57
CA ILE A 51 -4.95 14.41 10.30
C ILE A 51 -5.15 15.89 10.63
N LYS A 52 -4.59 16.38 11.75
CA LYS A 52 -4.67 17.81 12.12
C LYS A 52 -3.99 18.70 11.07
N GLY A 53 -2.86 18.25 10.53
CA GLY A 53 -2.10 18.94 9.48
C GLY A 53 -2.55 18.62 8.05
N ILE A 54 -3.82 18.25 7.85
CA ILE A 54 -4.33 17.88 6.53
C ILE A 54 -4.14 18.98 5.50
N GLU A 55 -3.64 18.61 4.33
CA GLU A 55 -3.45 19.53 3.21
C GLU A 55 -4.78 19.65 2.45
N ILE A 56 -5.36 20.86 2.47
CA ILE A 56 -6.58 21.18 1.72
C ILE A 56 -6.18 21.45 0.27
N SER A 57 -6.69 20.64 -0.66
CA SER A 57 -6.43 20.80 -2.09
C SER A 57 -7.43 21.71 -2.78
N ASP A 58 -8.67 21.80 -2.26
CA ASP A 58 -9.72 22.64 -2.82
C ASP A 58 -10.73 23.08 -1.75
N ALA A 59 -11.36 24.23 -1.94
CA ALA A 59 -12.39 24.76 -1.06
C ALA A 59 -13.36 25.70 -1.80
N SER A 60 -14.65 25.51 -1.62
CA SER A 60 -15.70 26.30 -2.27
C SER A 60 -16.86 26.63 -1.33
N TRP A 61 -17.58 27.71 -1.64
CA TRP A 61 -18.76 28.18 -0.91
C TRP A 61 -19.82 28.66 -1.91
N ASP A 62 -21.02 28.08 -1.85
CA ASP A 62 -22.13 28.41 -2.77
C ASP A 62 -23.11 29.45 -2.22
N GLY A 63 -22.98 29.83 -0.94
CA GLY A 63 -23.95 30.70 -0.25
C GLY A 63 -24.55 30.06 0.99
N GLU A 64 -24.54 28.72 1.05
CA GLU A 64 -25.17 27.91 2.10
C GLU A 64 -24.26 26.78 2.61
N ILE A 65 -23.50 26.14 1.71
CA ILE A 65 -22.65 24.98 2.01
C ILE A 65 -21.18 25.30 1.73
N TYR A 66 -20.32 24.93 2.68
CA TYR A 66 -18.87 25.05 2.56
C TYR A 66 -18.27 23.68 2.27
N THR A 67 -17.76 23.49 1.07
CA THR A 67 -17.14 22.22 0.66
C THR A 67 -15.63 22.34 0.74
N VAL A 68 -14.97 21.36 1.32
CA VAL A 68 -13.50 21.24 1.34
C VAL A 68 -13.09 19.87 0.84
N THR A 69 -12.02 19.84 0.07
CA THR A 69 -11.35 18.61 -0.34
C THR A 69 -9.94 18.63 0.20
N GLY A 70 -9.53 17.54 0.83
CA GLY A 70 -8.15 17.36 1.30
C GLY A 70 -7.64 15.96 1.01
N ARG A 71 -6.33 15.79 1.19
CA ARG A 71 -5.66 14.53 0.89
C ARG A 71 -4.56 14.22 1.91
N VAL A 72 -4.44 12.94 2.24
CA VAL A 72 -3.32 12.42 3.04
C VAL A 72 -2.40 11.63 2.12
N LYS A 73 -1.10 11.95 2.16
CA LYS A 73 -0.08 11.15 1.46
C LYS A 73 0.15 9.86 2.23
N LEU A 74 -0.04 8.71 1.58
CA LEU A 74 0.18 7.39 2.20
C LEU A 74 1.61 7.18 2.73
N GLU A 75 2.60 7.88 2.15
CA GLU A 75 3.96 7.94 2.69
C GLU A 75 3.99 8.38 4.16
N LYS A 76 3.28 9.47 4.49
CA LYS A 76 3.19 9.97 5.86
C LYS A 76 2.47 8.98 6.78
N VAL A 77 1.45 8.29 6.27
CA VAL A 77 0.75 7.23 7.02
C VAL A 77 1.70 6.07 7.32
N ARG A 78 2.50 5.64 6.36
CA ARG A 78 3.51 4.58 6.55
C ARG A 78 4.56 4.98 7.59
N THR A 79 5.06 6.21 7.54
CA THR A 79 6.00 6.72 8.54
C THR A 79 5.38 6.71 9.94
N ALA A 80 4.11 7.10 10.08
CA ALA A 80 3.40 7.11 11.37
C ALA A 80 3.25 5.71 11.99
N VAL A 81 3.08 4.67 11.18
CA VAL A 81 2.92 3.28 11.67
C VAL A 81 4.22 2.51 11.80
N LEU A 82 5.32 2.98 11.20
CA LEU A 82 6.63 2.31 11.19
C LEU A 82 7.06 1.83 12.60
N PRO A 83 6.91 2.62 13.69
CA PRO A 83 7.32 2.19 15.03
C PRO A 83 6.52 1.01 15.58
N GLY A 84 5.30 0.78 15.09
CA GLY A 84 4.42 -0.30 15.55
C GLY A 84 4.52 -1.57 14.71
N LEU A 85 5.25 -1.57 13.59
CA LEU A 85 5.26 -2.71 12.67
C LEU A 85 5.93 -3.93 13.33
N PRO A 86 5.39 -5.15 13.12
CA PRO A 86 5.97 -6.37 13.70
C PRO A 86 7.35 -6.68 13.12
N LYS A 87 7.61 -6.22 11.89
CA LYS A 87 8.91 -6.31 11.23
C LYS A 87 9.19 -4.98 10.55
N VAL A 88 10.40 -4.49 10.74
CA VAL A 88 10.90 -3.31 10.03
C VAL A 88 11.47 -3.80 8.69
N PRO A 89 11.17 -3.13 7.56
CA PRO A 89 11.81 -3.48 6.30
C PRO A 89 13.33 -3.38 6.42
N GLY A 90 14.05 -4.24 5.72
CA GLY A 90 15.51 -4.27 5.79
C GLY A 90 16.15 -3.06 5.11
N GLN A 91 17.42 -2.79 5.42
CA GLN A 91 18.27 -1.87 4.67
C GLN A 91 19.14 -2.67 3.68
N LYS A 92 18.51 -3.37 2.74
CA LYS A 92 19.24 -4.09 1.70
C LYS A 92 19.56 -3.10 0.58
N PRO A 93 20.80 -3.02 0.09
CA PRO A 93 21.14 -2.17 -1.04
C PRO A 93 20.19 -2.44 -2.20
N VAL A 94 19.53 -1.38 -2.69
CA VAL A 94 18.62 -1.51 -3.83
C VAL A 94 19.45 -1.99 -5.02
N PRO A 95 19.09 -3.14 -5.64
CA PRO A 95 19.84 -3.63 -6.78
C PRO A 95 19.77 -2.61 -7.93
N PRO A 96 20.86 -2.44 -8.70
CA PRO A 96 20.85 -1.58 -9.87
C PRO A 96 19.79 -2.07 -10.86
N THR A 97 19.14 -1.13 -11.56
CA THR A 97 18.10 -1.43 -12.55
C THR A 97 18.56 -2.56 -13.49
N PRO A 98 17.69 -3.55 -13.80
CA PRO A 98 18.08 -4.66 -14.65
C PRO A 98 18.56 -4.11 -16.01
N PRO A 99 19.74 -4.53 -16.49
CA PRO A 99 20.25 -4.12 -17.80
C PRO A 99 19.25 -4.49 -18.91
N ALA A 100 19.04 -3.59 -19.86
CA ALA A 100 18.20 -3.85 -21.04
C ALA A 100 18.70 -5.10 -21.76
N GLY A 101 17.79 -6.04 -22.07
CA GLY A 101 18.09 -7.25 -22.84
C GLY A 101 18.51 -8.49 -22.01
N LYS A 102 18.67 -8.40 -20.69
CA LYS A 102 18.75 -9.61 -19.86
C LYS A 102 17.37 -10.21 -19.63
N ILE A 103 17.28 -11.55 -19.62
CA ILE A 103 16.07 -12.30 -19.22
C ILE A 103 15.90 -12.16 -17.70
N SER A 104 15.49 -10.97 -17.27
CA SER A 104 15.23 -10.69 -15.87
C SER A 104 13.90 -9.98 -15.75
N ALA A 105 13.11 -10.41 -14.77
CA ALA A 105 11.85 -9.76 -14.48
C ALA A 105 12.12 -8.35 -13.95
N SER A 106 11.42 -7.36 -14.51
CA SER A 106 11.48 -5.98 -14.01
C SER A 106 10.65 -5.78 -12.75
N GLY A 107 9.68 -6.63 -12.50
CA GLY A 107 8.75 -6.57 -11.37
C GLY A 107 7.79 -7.75 -11.40
N MET A 108 6.73 -7.67 -10.59
CA MET A 108 5.68 -8.69 -10.53
C MET A 108 4.29 -8.05 -10.58
N LEU A 109 3.44 -8.56 -11.45
CA LEU A 109 2.02 -8.29 -11.51
C LEU A 109 1.26 -9.47 -10.94
N ILE A 110 0.45 -9.26 -9.90
CA ILE A 110 -0.41 -10.27 -9.31
C ILE A 110 -1.85 -9.99 -9.72
N ASP A 111 -2.46 -10.91 -10.48
CA ASP A 111 -3.89 -10.89 -10.76
C ASP A 111 -4.66 -11.64 -9.65
N ALA A 112 -5.31 -10.88 -8.77
CA ALA A 112 -6.19 -11.35 -7.72
C ALA A 112 -7.65 -10.88 -7.92
N THR A 113 -8.03 -10.51 -9.14
CA THR A 113 -9.37 -9.96 -9.47
C THR A 113 -10.54 -10.89 -9.17
N HIS A 114 -10.26 -12.19 -9.10
CA HIS A 114 -11.22 -13.26 -8.86
C HIS A 114 -11.25 -13.73 -7.39
N LEU A 115 -10.52 -13.05 -6.50
CA LEU A 115 -10.38 -13.43 -5.09
C LEU A 115 -10.90 -12.32 -4.17
N PRO A 116 -11.32 -12.65 -2.93
CA PRO A 116 -11.81 -11.68 -1.97
C PRO A 116 -10.65 -10.93 -1.26
N LEU A 117 -9.66 -10.45 -2.02
CA LEU A 117 -8.47 -9.80 -1.48
C LEU A 117 -8.84 -8.50 -0.73
N ILE A 118 -8.40 -8.42 0.52
CA ILE A 118 -8.46 -7.21 1.34
C ILE A 118 -7.08 -6.52 1.28
N PRO A 119 -6.99 -5.30 0.71
CA PRO A 119 -5.76 -4.54 0.68
C PRO A 119 -5.25 -4.25 2.09
N ALA A 120 -3.94 -4.39 2.26
CA ALA A 120 -3.23 -4.00 3.48
C ALA A 120 -1.94 -3.25 3.13
N MET A 121 -1.41 -2.50 4.10
CA MET A 121 -0.11 -1.84 3.96
C MET A 121 1.04 -2.85 3.85
N ILE A 122 0.92 -3.97 4.55
CA ILE A 122 1.86 -5.09 4.53
C ILE A 122 1.07 -6.38 4.28
N PHE A 123 1.59 -7.19 3.38
CA PHE A 123 1.07 -8.51 3.06
C PHE A 123 2.23 -9.40 2.67
N ARG A 124 1.98 -10.70 2.63
CA ARG A 124 2.91 -11.69 2.13
C ARG A 124 2.35 -12.33 0.88
N VAL A 125 3.27 -12.68 -0.01
CA VAL A 125 3.03 -13.59 -1.12
C VAL A 125 3.76 -14.87 -0.79
N VAL A 126 3.05 -15.98 -0.75
CA VAL A 126 3.61 -17.31 -0.51
C VAL A 126 3.34 -18.21 -1.72
N ASP A 127 4.11 -19.28 -1.81
CA ASP A 127 3.79 -20.36 -2.74
C ASP A 127 2.77 -21.34 -2.15
N GLU A 128 2.41 -22.37 -2.91
CA GLU A 128 1.36 -23.32 -2.50
C GLU A 128 1.74 -24.13 -1.27
N ASN A 129 3.04 -24.25 -0.97
CA ASN A 129 3.59 -24.92 0.21
C ASN A 129 3.73 -23.97 1.41
N GLY A 130 3.33 -22.71 1.28
CA GLY A 130 3.41 -21.70 2.33
C GLY A 130 4.80 -21.07 2.49
N LYS A 131 5.75 -21.33 1.57
CA LYS A 131 7.06 -20.69 1.62
C LYS A 131 6.96 -19.28 1.04
N GLU A 132 7.49 -18.31 1.76
CA GLU A 132 7.45 -16.91 1.37
C GLU A 132 8.18 -16.66 0.03
N VAL A 133 7.56 -15.82 -0.80
CA VAL A 133 8.03 -15.39 -2.11
C VAL A 133 8.33 -13.90 -2.09
N TYR A 134 7.44 -13.13 -1.49
CA TYR A 134 7.53 -11.68 -1.35
C TYR A 134 6.84 -11.21 -0.06
N GLY A 135 7.31 -10.11 0.49
CA GLY A 135 6.83 -9.53 1.75
C GLY A 135 7.79 -8.46 2.25
N ILE A 136 7.51 -7.92 3.44
CA ILE A 136 8.31 -6.84 4.04
C ILE A 136 9.77 -7.23 4.30
N ASP A 137 10.07 -8.51 4.51
CA ASP A 137 11.43 -9.02 4.76
C ASP A 137 12.38 -8.88 3.55
N PHE A 138 11.80 -8.70 2.36
CA PHE A 138 12.55 -8.46 1.13
C PHE A 138 12.75 -6.97 0.88
N ALA A 139 11.81 -6.14 1.31
CA ALA A 139 11.75 -4.73 0.96
C ALA A 139 12.89 -3.92 1.57
N ASP A 140 13.40 -2.98 0.77
CA ASP A 140 14.21 -1.87 1.26
C ASP A 140 13.34 -0.85 2.03
N ALA A 141 13.86 -0.34 3.13
CA ALA A 141 13.17 0.59 4.02
C ALA A 141 12.77 1.90 3.34
N GLU A 142 13.68 2.52 2.58
CA GLU A 142 13.38 3.78 1.90
C GLU A 142 12.32 3.58 0.82
N ARG A 143 12.42 2.49 0.05
CA ARG A 143 11.44 2.15 -0.99
C ARG A 143 10.07 1.82 -0.43
N PHE A 144 10.03 1.08 0.68
CA PHE A 144 8.79 0.79 1.42
C PHE A 144 8.15 2.09 1.93
N LEU A 145 8.91 2.98 2.56
CA LEU A 145 8.39 4.26 3.07
C LEU A 145 7.87 5.13 1.92
N ALA A 146 8.65 5.28 0.85
CA ALA A 146 8.29 6.12 -0.29
C ALA A 146 7.04 5.61 -1.04
N SER A 147 6.90 4.29 -1.24
CA SER A 147 5.90 3.77 -2.19
C SER A 147 5.12 2.54 -1.75
N GLY A 148 5.39 1.96 -0.57
CA GLY A 148 4.76 0.75 -0.06
C GLY A 148 5.22 -0.52 -0.77
N LEU A 149 4.73 -1.68 -0.31
CA LEU A 149 5.07 -2.98 -0.92
C LEU A 149 4.50 -3.13 -2.33
N CYS A 150 3.24 -2.75 -2.52
CA CYS A 150 2.60 -2.76 -3.84
C CYS A 150 1.83 -1.47 -4.11
N ASP A 151 1.50 -1.22 -5.38
CA ASP A 151 0.32 -0.46 -5.75
C ASP A 151 -0.84 -1.40 -6.03
N TYR A 152 -2.03 -1.02 -5.57
CA TYR A 152 -3.26 -1.74 -5.86
C TYR A 152 -3.98 -1.08 -7.03
N HIS A 153 -4.43 -1.89 -7.99
CA HIS A 153 -5.22 -1.44 -9.14
C HIS A 153 -6.50 -2.26 -9.26
N THR A 154 -7.50 -1.69 -9.94
CA THR A 154 -8.75 -2.39 -10.25
C THR A 154 -8.85 -2.84 -11.72
N ASN A 155 -7.89 -2.42 -12.54
CA ASN A 155 -7.86 -2.71 -13.97
C ASN A 155 -6.56 -3.43 -14.36
N LEU A 156 -6.69 -4.69 -14.78
CA LEU A 156 -5.55 -5.52 -15.16
C LEU A 156 -4.82 -5.01 -16.42
N THR A 157 -5.56 -4.48 -17.39
CA THR A 157 -4.99 -3.96 -18.64
C THR A 157 -4.11 -2.76 -18.38
N PHE A 158 -4.57 -1.83 -17.55
CA PHE A 158 -3.77 -0.68 -17.12
C PHE A 158 -2.53 -1.14 -16.32
N ALA A 159 -2.73 -2.05 -15.36
CA ALA A 159 -1.67 -2.50 -14.46
C ALA A 159 -0.50 -3.18 -15.18
N LYS A 160 -0.72 -3.88 -16.31
CA LYS A 160 0.36 -4.47 -17.12
C LYS A 160 1.38 -3.44 -17.63
N GLY A 161 0.94 -2.20 -17.86
CA GLY A 161 1.79 -1.09 -18.30
C GLY A 161 2.25 -0.17 -17.17
N ALA A 162 1.97 -0.51 -15.91
CA ALA A 162 2.26 0.38 -14.78
C ALA A 162 3.78 0.67 -14.69
N PRO A 163 4.19 1.95 -14.56
CA PRO A 163 5.60 2.34 -14.45
C PRO A 163 6.37 1.57 -13.36
N ARG A 164 5.68 1.22 -12.28
CA ARG A 164 6.20 0.49 -11.12
C ARG A 164 6.84 -0.85 -11.50
N ILE A 165 6.21 -1.60 -12.41
CA ILE A 165 6.64 -2.93 -12.84
C ILE A 165 7.17 -2.98 -14.28
N ALA A 166 7.26 -1.82 -14.93
CA ALA A 166 7.46 -1.66 -16.38
C ALA A 166 8.64 -2.45 -16.98
N SER A 167 8.51 -2.72 -18.28
CA SER A 167 9.40 -3.45 -19.21
C SER A 167 9.09 -4.94 -19.40
N SER A 168 9.23 -5.77 -18.38
CA SER A 168 9.00 -7.23 -18.49
C SER A 168 8.68 -7.85 -17.12
N PRO A 169 7.46 -7.64 -16.58
CA PRO A 169 7.10 -8.19 -15.28
C PRO A 169 6.75 -9.68 -15.36
N ILE A 170 6.95 -10.40 -14.26
CA ILE A 170 6.31 -11.71 -14.07
C ILE A 170 4.83 -11.46 -13.81
N VAL A 171 3.98 -12.00 -14.68
CA VAL A 171 2.53 -11.99 -14.48
C VAL A 171 2.13 -13.29 -13.81
N ALA A 172 1.73 -13.20 -12.55
CA ALA A 172 1.28 -14.33 -11.75
C ALA A 172 -0.23 -14.20 -11.49
N LYS A 173 -0.99 -15.26 -11.79
CA LYS A 173 -2.38 -15.34 -11.35
C LYS A 173 -2.40 -15.89 -9.93
N ALA A 174 -3.02 -15.16 -9.01
CA ALA A 174 -3.17 -15.63 -7.64
C ALA A 174 -4.03 -16.90 -7.63
N VAL A 175 -3.64 -17.89 -6.82
CA VAL A 175 -4.36 -19.15 -6.68
C VAL A 175 -5.47 -19.02 -5.65
N ARG A 176 -5.18 -18.37 -4.53
CA ARG A 176 -6.11 -18.10 -3.42
C ARG A 176 -5.55 -17.01 -2.51
N THR A 177 -6.39 -16.49 -1.63
CA THR A 177 -5.97 -15.71 -0.47
C THR A 177 -5.89 -16.61 0.77
N ILE A 178 -5.11 -16.21 1.77
CA ILE A 178 -5.07 -16.91 3.06
C ILE A 178 -6.25 -16.42 3.90
N ALA A 179 -7.24 -17.30 4.05
CA ALA A 179 -8.40 -17.09 4.92
C ALA A 179 -7.99 -17.17 6.41
N PRO A 180 -8.77 -16.55 7.32
CA PRO A 180 -10.00 -15.81 7.06
C PRO A 180 -9.81 -14.33 6.70
N GLN A 181 -8.61 -13.77 6.86
CA GLN A 181 -8.42 -12.32 6.70
C GLN A 181 -8.23 -11.89 5.24
N ASN A 182 -7.92 -12.82 4.35
CA ASN A 182 -7.81 -12.59 2.91
C ASN A 182 -6.85 -11.45 2.53
N VAL A 183 -5.78 -11.26 3.30
CA VAL A 183 -4.72 -10.25 3.04
C VAL A 183 -3.54 -10.87 2.30
N ASP A 184 -3.04 -12.01 2.81
CA ASP A 184 -1.90 -12.70 2.20
C ASP A 184 -2.34 -13.46 0.95
N ILE A 185 -1.45 -13.52 -0.03
CA ILE A 185 -1.72 -14.05 -1.37
C ILE A 185 -0.92 -15.32 -1.59
N VAL A 186 -1.55 -16.34 -2.17
CA VAL A 186 -0.87 -17.53 -2.65
C VAL A 186 -0.76 -17.49 -4.17
N ILE A 187 0.44 -17.70 -4.71
CA ILE A 187 0.69 -17.91 -6.15
C ILE A 187 1.12 -19.35 -6.40
N SER A 188 1.07 -19.77 -7.67
CA SER A 188 1.50 -21.12 -8.07
C SER A 188 2.98 -21.36 -7.76
N ASN A 189 3.36 -22.61 -7.47
CA ASN A 189 4.76 -22.99 -7.29
C ASN A 189 5.62 -22.63 -8.53
N ALA A 190 5.04 -22.72 -9.73
CA ALA A 190 5.69 -22.37 -10.98
C ALA A 190 6.01 -20.86 -11.06
N ASP A 191 5.07 -19.99 -10.70
CA ASP A 191 5.31 -18.55 -10.68
C ASP A 191 6.25 -18.14 -9.55
N ALA A 192 6.13 -18.77 -8.37
CA ALA A 192 7.06 -18.60 -7.28
C ALA A 192 8.50 -18.95 -7.66
N ALA A 193 8.69 -20.01 -8.46
CA ALA A 193 10.01 -20.38 -9.01
C ALA A 193 10.56 -19.31 -9.96
N LYS A 194 9.73 -18.71 -10.83
CA LYS A 194 10.14 -17.59 -11.70
C LYS A 194 10.59 -16.37 -10.88
N VAL A 195 9.87 -16.03 -9.81
CA VAL A 195 10.22 -14.91 -8.94
C VAL A 195 11.58 -15.15 -8.27
N ARG A 196 11.79 -16.35 -7.72
CA ARG A 196 13.05 -16.71 -7.04
C ARG A 196 14.22 -16.87 -8.00
N GLY A 197 13.96 -17.29 -9.23
CA GLY A 197 14.98 -17.46 -10.28
C GLY A 197 15.31 -16.18 -11.05
N SER A 198 14.63 -15.05 -10.78
CA SER A 198 14.94 -13.77 -11.42
C SER A 198 16.34 -13.29 -11.03
N SER A 199 17.16 -12.94 -12.03
CA SER A 199 18.53 -12.45 -11.79
C SER A 199 18.57 -11.06 -11.14
N TYR A 200 17.55 -10.23 -11.38
CA TYR A 200 17.29 -8.99 -10.67
C TYR A 200 16.26 -9.23 -9.57
N ASP A 201 16.63 -8.89 -8.34
CA ASP A 201 15.74 -9.00 -7.20
C ASP A 201 14.83 -7.76 -7.08
N PHE A 202 13.78 -7.74 -7.89
CA PHE A 202 12.78 -6.67 -7.92
C PHE A 202 11.95 -6.56 -6.62
N ARG A 203 12.07 -7.52 -5.69
CA ARG A 203 11.37 -7.52 -4.40
C ARG A 203 11.92 -6.45 -3.47
N ILE A 204 13.24 -6.23 -3.49
CA ILE A 204 13.92 -5.21 -2.68
C ILE A 204 13.37 -3.80 -2.97
N PRO A 205 13.34 -3.32 -4.22
CA PRO A 205 12.75 -2.03 -4.56
C PRO A 205 11.21 -2.02 -4.56
N CYS A 206 10.56 -3.07 -4.09
CA CYS A 206 9.10 -3.20 -4.06
C CYS A 206 8.44 -3.00 -5.44
N ARG A 207 9.01 -3.54 -6.52
CA ARG A 207 8.41 -3.45 -7.86
C ARG A 207 7.33 -4.51 -8.03
N VAL A 208 6.22 -4.33 -7.31
CA VAL A 208 5.07 -5.22 -7.30
C VAL A 208 3.79 -4.42 -7.49
N THR A 209 2.91 -4.94 -8.33
CA THR A 209 1.56 -4.42 -8.57
C THR A 209 0.54 -5.53 -8.33
N VAL A 210 -0.53 -5.22 -7.61
CA VAL A 210 -1.61 -6.17 -7.30
C VAL A 210 -2.90 -5.65 -7.89
N VAL A 211 -3.61 -6.51 -8.63
CA VAL A 211 -4.91 -6.17 -9.22
C VAL A 211 -6.01 -6.92 -8.49
N LYS A 212 -7.02 -6.19 -8.04
CA LYS A 212 -8.20 -6.75 -7.35
C LYS A 212 -9.49 -6.10 -7.84
N ARG A 213 -10.64 -6.71 -7.56
CA ARG A 213 -11.95 -6.12 -7.86
C ARG A 213 -12.36 -5.07 -6.84
#